data_AF-A0A6B2DA44-F1
#
_entry.id   AF-A0A6B2DA44-F1
#
_cell.length_a   1.000
_cell.length_b   1.000
_cell.length_c   1.000
_cell.angle_alpha   90.00
_cell.angle_beta   90.00
_cell.angle_gamma   90.00
#
_symmetry.space_group_name_H-M   'P 1'
#
loop_
_entity.id
_entity.type
_entity.pdbx_description
1 polymer ?
#
loop_
_entity_poly.entity_id
_entity_poly.type
_entity_poly.pdbx_seq_one_letter_code
_entity_poly.pdbx_strand_id
1 'polypeptide(L)'
;LADERGLGGELTLSEDARAHLVRLAGGDARRALTALEAAADAASATEAKAIDLAIVESTVDKAAVRYDRDGDQHYDVISAFIKSIRGSDVDAALHYLARMIEAGEDPRFLARRLVVHASEDIGMADPTALQAAVAASHAVQFIGMPEGRLALAQATIHLATAPKSNAVITGIDAALSDVRAGLAGTVPPHLRDGHYAGAKKLGNAQGYRYPHNVPEGVLAQQYPPDELVGRDYYEPTQRGAERTLAERVPKLRRTIRGEK
;
A
#
# COMPACT_ATOMS: atom_id res chain seq x y z
N LEU A 1 6.82 -37.26 -5.47
CA LEU A 1 6.16 -38.37 -6.19
C LEU A 1 6.38 -39.69 -5.47
N ALA A 2 7.62 -40.13 -5.22
CA ALA A 2 7.91 -41.40 -4.54
C ALA A 2 8.09 -41.31 -3.00
N ASP A 3 8.15 -40.11 -2.43
CA ASP A 3 8.27 -39.92 -0.98
C ASP A 3 6.93 -40.27 -0.29
N GLU A 4 7.00 -41.03 0.81
CA GLU A 4 5.84 -41.45 1.61
C GLU A 4 5.08 -40.27 2.23
N ARG A 5 5.70 -39.09 2.35
CA ARG A 5 5.05 -37.85 2.79
C ARG A 5 4.30 -37.13 1.66
N GLY A 6 4.32 -37.68 0.44
CA GLY A 6 3.59 -37.19 -0.73
C GLY A 6 2.79 -38.32 -1.37
N LEU A 7 2.81 -38.42 -2.70
CA LEU A 7 1.99 -39.40 -3.45
C LEU A 7 2.45 -40.87 -3.37
N GLY A 8 3.45 -41.21 -2.55
CA GLY A 8 3.84 -42.61 -2.28
C GLY A 8 4.22 -43.48 -3.49
N GLY A 9 4.47 -42.88 -4.65
CA GLY A 9 4.69 -43.60 -5.92
C GLY A 9 3.41 -44.11 -6.59
N GLU A 10 2.22 -43.79 -6.09
CA GLU A 10 0.93 -44.24 -6.65
C GLU A 10 0.63 -43.59 -8.00
N LEU A 11 1.12 -42.37 -8.21
CA LEU A 11 0.95 -41.59 -9.43
C LEU A 11 2.31 -41.21 -10.03
N THR A 12 2.39 -41.31 -11.35
CA THR A 12 3.51 -40.80 -12.13
C THR A 12 3.21 -39.39 -12.64
N LEU A 13 4.24 -38.57 -12.88
CA LEU A 13 4.10 -37.24 -13.46
C LEU A 13 4.80 -37.22 -14.81
N SER A 14 4.07 -36.88 -15.87
CA SER A 14 4.68 -36.73 -17.19
C SER A 14 5.64 -35.52 -17.22
N GLU A 15 6.67 -35.58 -18.06
CA GLU A 15 7.63 -34.46 -18.18
C GLU A 15 6.97 -33.17 -18.66
N ASP A 16 5.97 -33.26 -19.55
CA ASP A 16 5.23 -32.09 -20.04
C ASP A 16 4.36 -31.46 -18.93
N ALA A 17 3.69 -32.28 -18.12
CA ALA A 17 2.97 -31.83 -16.93
C ALA A 17 3.91 -31.18 -15.90
N ARG A 18 5.09 -31.78 -15.68
CA ARG A 18 6.14 -31.24 -14.81
C ARG A 18 6.61 -29.87 -15.29
N ALA A 19 6.93 -29.76 -16.58
CA ALA A 19 7.35 -28.50 -17.18
C ALA A 19 6.24 -27.43 -17.09
N HIS A 20 4.98 -27.83 -17.27
CA HIS A 20 3.83 -26.94 -17.12
C HIS A 20 3.67 -26.45 -15.68
N LEU A 21 3.73 -27.33 -14.68
CA LEU A 21 3.67 -26.98 -13.27
C LEU A 21 4.81 -26.02 -12.86
N VAL A 22 6.03 -26.23 -13.38
CA VAL A 22 7.16 -25.33 -13.12
C VAL A 22 6.93 -23.94 -13.73
N ARG A 23 6.38 -23.86 -14.95
CA ARG A 23 6.01 -22.57 -15.55
C ARG A 23 4.91 -21.88 -14.75
N LEU A 24 3.89 -22.63 -14.34
CA LEU A 24 2.77 -22.14 -13.53
C LEU A 24 3.23 -21.60 -12.16
N ALA A 25 4.23 -22.25 -11.57
CA ALA A 25 4.77 -21.90 -10.28
C ALA A 25 5.44 -20.53 -10.26
N GLY A 26 6.02 -20.09 -11.39
CA GLY A 26 6.65 -18.76 -11.49
C GLY A 26 7.74 -18.51 -10.43
N GLY A 27 8.41 -19.57 -9.95
CA GLY A 27 9.39 -19.50 -8.87
C GLY A 27 8.84 -19.73 -7.45
N ASP A 28 7.54 -19.89 -7.27
CA ASP A 28 6.92 -20.26 -6.00
C ASP A 28 6.68 -21.79 -5.92
N ALA A 29 7.52 -22.48 -5.15
CA ALA A 29 7.42 -23.92 -4.96
C ALA A 29 6.10 -24.37 -4.31
N ARG A 30 5.45 -23.52 -3.50
CA ARG A 30 4.17 -23.86 -2.89
C ARG A 30 3.08 -23.94 -3.94
N ARG A 31 3.07 -22.99 -4.89
CA ARG A 31 2.12 -22.99 -6.01
C ARG A 31 2.28 -24.22 -6.90
N ALA A 32 3.52 -24.67 -7.13
CA ALA A 32 3.80 -25.91 -7.83
C ALA A 32 3.19 -27.13 -7.11
N LEU A 33 3.35 -27.19 -5.78
CA LEU A 33 2.85 -28.29 -4.96
C LEU A 33 1.32 -28.30 -4.87
N THR A 34 0.68 -27.14 -4.69
CA THR A 34 -0.78 -27.04 -4.67
C THR A 34 -1.41 -27.45 -6.00
N ALA A 35 -0.82 -27.02 -7.13
CA ALA A 35 -1.30 -27.44 -8.44
C ALA A 35 -1.07 -28.94 -8.68
N LEU A 36 0.05 -29.49 -8.18
CA LEU A 36 0.33 -30.92 -8.25
C LEU A 36 -0.65 -31.76 -7.40
N GLU A 37 -1.01 -31.30 -6.20
CA GLU A 37 -2.03 -31.96 -5.36
C GLU A 37 -3.40 -31.98 -6.04
N ALA A 38 -3.87 -30.84 -6.56
CA ALA A 38 -5.14 -30.76 -7.26
C ALA A 38 -5.16 -31.68 -8.52
N ALA A 39 -4.05 -31.74 -9.26
CA ALA A 39 -3.89 -32.63 -10.39
C ALA A 39 -3.88 -34.11 -9.97
N ALA A 40 -3.29 -34.43 -8.81
CA ALA A 40 -3.30 -35.78 -8.25
C ALA A 40 -4.71 -36.22 -7.83
N ASP A 41 -5.48 -35.35 -7.18
CA ASP A 41 -6.88 -35.64 -6.81
C ASP A 41 -7.74 -35.91 -8.05
N ALA A 42 -7.57 -35.11 -9.11
CA ALA A 42 -8.28 -35.29 -10.37
C ALA A 42 -7.88 -36.59 -11.10
N ALA A 43 -6.60 -36.94 -11.07
CA ALA A 43 -6.10 -38.20 -11.61
C ALA A 43 -6.70 -39.40 -10.85
N SER A 44 -6.68 -39.37 -9.51
CA SER A 44 -7.26 -40.41 -8.66
C SER A 44 -8.77 -40.57 -8.87
N ALA A 45 -9.51 -39.46 -9.02
CA ALA A 45 -10.95 -39.49 -9.27
C ALA A 45 -11.34 -40.09 -10.63
N THR A 46 -10.40 -40.18 -11.57
CA THR A 46 -10.58 -40.79 -12.89
C THR A 46 -9.85 -42.13 -13.02
N GLU A 47 -9.32 -42.66 -11.91
CA GLU A 47 -8.48 -43.88 -11.86
C GLU A 47 -7.25 -43.82 -12.80
N ALA A 48 -6.80 -42.61 -13.14
CA ALA A 48 -5.61 -42.41 -13.94
C ALA A 48 -4.34 -42.75 -13.14
N LYS A 49 -3.36 -43.41 -13.78
CA LYS A 49 -2.06 -43.76 -13.17
C LYS A 49 -0.97 -42.69 -13.37
N ALA A 50 -1.27 -41.68 -14.18
CA ALA A 50 -0.34 -40.62 -14.55
C ALA A 50 -1.05 -39.28 -14.51
N ILE A 51 -0.36 -38.29 -13.96
CA ILE A 51 -0.70 -36.87 -14.08
C ILE A 51 -0.08 -36.39 -15.39
N ASP A 52 -0.90 -36.36 -16.43
CA ASP A 52 -0.54 -35.86 -17.74
C ASP A 52 -0.83 -34.37 -17.89
N LEU A 53 -0.38 -33.79 -19.00
CA LEU A 53 -0.58 -32.37 -19.26
C LEU A 53 -2.07 -31.99 -19.28
N ALA A 54 -2.94 -32.84 -19.81
CA ALA A 54 -4.37 -32.56 -19.90
C ALA A 54 -5.04 -32.52 -18.52
N ILE A 55 -4.63 -33.39 -17.59
CA ILE A 55 -5.09 -33.37 -16.20
C ILE A 55 -4.62 -32.08 -15.52
N VAL A 56 -3.34 -31.72 -15.68
CA VAL A 56 -2.82 -30.44 -15.14
C VAL A 56 -3.55 -29.25 -15.74
N GLU A 57 -3.76 -29.20 -17.05
CA GLU A 57 -4.47 -28.10 -17.72
C GLU A 57 -5.93 -28.02 -17.28
N SER A 58 -6.64 -29.16 -17.16
CA SER A 58 -8.05 -29.17 -16.72
C SER A 58 -8.27 -28.76 -15.25
N THR A 59 -7.24 -28.93 -14.41
CA THR A 59 -7.25 -28.55 -12.99
C THR A 59 -6.78 -27.13 -12.79
N VAL A 60 -5.77 -26.71 -13.56
CA VAL A 60 -5.31 -25.33 -13.66
C VAL A 60 -6.39 -24.44 -14.27
N ASP A 61 -7.10 -24.86 -15.31
CA ASP A 61 -8.17 -24.09 -15.94
C ASP A 61 -9.34 -23.83 -14.98
N LYS A 62 -9.69 -24.76 -14.09
CA LYS A 62 -10.70 -24.47 -13.05
C LYS A 62 -10.24 -23.42 -12.02
N ALA A 63 -8.94 -23.27 -11.80
CA ALA A 63 -8.35 -22.25 -10.94
C ALA A 63 -8.02 -20.93 -11.70
N ALA A 64 -7.69 -21.00 -12.99
CA ALA A 64 -7.27 -19.90 -13.85
C ALA A 64 -8.43 -19.21 -14.59
N VAL A 65 -9.50 -19.93 -14.95
CA VAL A 65 -10.67 -19.40 -15.67
C VAL A 65 -11.46 -18.37 -14.84
N ARG A 66 -11.25 -18.27 -13.52
CA ARG A 66 -11.89 -17.24 -12.68
C ARG A 66 -11.12 -15.93 -12.54
N TYR A 67 -9.86 -15.88 -13.00
CA TYR A 67 -9.06 -14.68 -12.89
C TYR A 67 -8.00 -14.69 -14.00
N ASP A 68 -8.34 -14.06 -15.11
CA ASP A 68 -7.37 -13.70 -16.12
C ASP A 68 -6.42 -12.66 -15.50
N ARG A 69 -5.31 -13.15 -14.96
CA ARG A 69 -4.28 -12.36 -14.28
C ARG A 69 -3.55 -11.42 -15.26
N ASP A 70 -3.62 -11.71 -16.56
CA ASP A 70 -3.06 -10.91 -17.64
C ASP A 70 -4.11 -10.03 -18.35
N GLY A 71 -5.38 -10.09 -17.92
CA GLY A 71 -6.50 -9.38 -18.53
C GLY A 71 -7.08 -8.23 -17.68
N ASP A 72 -7.97 -7.47 -18.32
CA ASP A 72 -8.69 -6.32 -17.75
C ASP A 72 -9.38 -6.62 -16.39
N GLN A 73 -9.76 -7.88 -16.15
CA GLN A 73 -10.42 -8.34 -14.92
C GLN A 73 -9.57 -8.15 -13.66
N HIS A 74 -8.25 -8.36 -13.70
CA HIS A 74 -7.37 -8.11 -12.54
C HIS A 74 -7.45 -6.63 -12.13
N TYR A 75 -7.31 -5.74 -13.11
CA TYR A 75 -7.36 -4.30 -12.89
C TYR A 75 -8.74 -3.83 -12.43
N ASP A 76 -9.81 -4.42 -12.97
CA ASP A 76 -11.18 -4.12 -12.56
C ASP A 76 -11.47 -4.53 -11.12
N VAL A 77 -11.04 -5.73 -10.69
CA VAL A 77 -11.29 -6.22 -9.34
C VAL A 77 -10.50 -5.42 -8.31
N ILE A 78 -9.22 -5.12 -8.55
CA ILE A 78 -8.45 -4.28 -7.63
C ILE A 78 -8.98 -2.83 -7.62
N SER A 79 -9.39 -2.31 -8.77
CA SER A 79 -10.03 -1.00 -8.90
C SER A 79 -11.32 -0.93 -8.07
N ALA A 80 -12.15 -1.97 -8.14
CA ALA A 80 -13.38 -2.07 -7.36
C ALA A 80 -13.09 -2.19 -5.86
N PHE A 81 -12.12 -3.03 -5.46
CA PHE A 81 -11.67 -3.15 -4.07
C PHE A 81 -11.32 -1.79 -3.44
N ILE A 82 -10.52 -1.01 -4.15
CA ILE A 82 -10.07 0.30 -3.68
C ILE A 82 -11.21 1.31 -3.66
N LYS A 83 -12.07 1.31 -4.68
CA LYS A 83 -13.25 2.18 -4.69
C LYS A 83 -14.23 1.84 -3.58
N SER A 84 -14.37 0.57 -3.20
CA SER A 84 -15.17 0.17 -2.04
C SER A 84 -14.58 0.69 -0.72
N ILE A 85 -13.26 0.58 -0.52
CA ILE A 85 -12.59 1.17 0.65
C ILE A 85 -12.82 2.69 0.69
N ARG A 86 -12.57 3.40 -0.42
CA ARG A 86 -12.77 4.84 -0.54
C ARG A 86 -14.22 5.24 -0.31
N GLY A 87 -15.15 4.47 -0.86
CA GLY A 87 -16.60 4.62 -0.70
C GLY A 87 -17.12 4.22 0.68
N SER A 88 -16.26 3.68 1.55
CA SER A 88 -16.60 3.20 2.89
C SER A 88 -17.61 2.04 2.90
N ASP A 89 -17.63 1.25 1.84
CA ASP A 89 -18.42 0.01 1.74
C ASP A 89 -17.53 -1.17 2.17
N VAL A 90 -17.67 -1.54 3.45
CA VAL A 90 -16.86 -2.59 4.08
C VAL A 90 -17.15 -3.96 3.47
N ASP A 91 -18.43 -4.24 3.21
CA ASP A 91 -18.87 -5.54 2.71
C ASP A 91 -18.39 -5.76 1.28
N ALA A 92 -18.53 -4.75 0.42
CA ALA A 92 -18.00 -4.80 -0.93
C ALA A 92 -16.46 -4.89 -0.94
N ALA A 93 -15.78 -4.16 -0.05
CA ALA A 93 -14.32 -4.24 0.06
C ALA A 93 -13.85 -5.65 0.46
N LEU A 94 -14.49 -6.26 1.46
CA LEU A 94 -14.20 -7.64 1.86
C LEU A 94 -14.53 -8.64 0.74
N HIS A 95 -15.62 -8.42 0.00
CA HIS A 95 -15.97 -9.27 -1.14
C HIS A 95 -14.89 -9.23 -2.23
N TYR A 96 -14.42 -8.05 -2.64
CA TYR A 96 -13.36 -7.95 -3.64
C TYR A 96 -12.02 -8.47 -3.13
N LEU A 97 -11.69 -8.26 -1.85
CA LEU A 97 -10.53 -8.89 -1.22
C LEU A 97 -10.59 -10.41 -1.30
N ALA A 98 -11.73 -11.01 -0.90
CA ALA A 98 -11.93 -12.45 -0.95
C ALA A 98 -11.81 -12.98 -2.38
N ARG A 99 -12.39 -12.30 -3.37
CA ARG A 99 -12.25 -12.65 -4.80
C ARG A 99 -10.78 -12.72 -5.23
N MET A 100 -9.97 -11.74 -4.84
CA MET A 100 -8.55 -11.72 -5.19
C MET A 100 -7.74 -12.82 -4.46
N ILE A 101 -8.08 -13.11 -3.20
CA ILE A 101 -7.43 -14.17 -2.43
C ILE A 101 -7.72 -15.55 -3.05
N GLU A 102 -8.98 -15.84 -3.35
CA GLU A 102 -9.40 -17.09 -4.00
C GLU A 102 -8.80 -17.24 -5.40
N ALA A 103 -8.58 -16.13 -6.09
CA ALA A 103 -7.91 -16.07 -7.39
C ALA A 103 -6.38 -16.24 -7.33
N GLY A 104 -5.78 -16.36 -6.13
CA GLY A 104 -4.33 -16.49 -5.98
C GLY A 104 -3.55 -15.21 -6.31
N GLU A 105 -4.16 -14.04 -6.09
CA GLU A 105 -3.46 -12.74 -6.18
C GLU A 105 -2.25 -12.71 -5.24
N ASP A 106 -1.17 -12.01 -5.63
CA ASP A 106 -0.01 -11.88 -4.73
C ASP A 106 -0.44 -11.16 -3.44
N PRO A 107 -0.37 -11.79 -2.25
CA PRO A 107 -0.78 -11.16 -0.99
C PRO A 107 0.00 -9.87 -0.68
N ARG A 108 1.25 -9.77 -1.18
CA ARG A 108 2.06 -8.55 -1.05
C ARG A 108 1.54 -7.43 -1.94
N PHE A 109 0.93 -7.76 -3.09
CA PHE A 109 0.26 -6.77 -3.94
C PHE A 109 -0.96 -6.20 -3.22
N LEU A 110 -1.79 -7.05 -2.61
CA LEU A 110 -2.94 -6.62 -1.80
C LEU A 110 -2.50 -5.72 -0.63
N ALA A 111 -1.45 -6.13 0.10
CA ALA A 111 -0.90 -5.35 1.19
C ALA A 111 -0.36 -3.98 0.74
N ARG A 112 0.39 -3.92 -0.38
CA ARG A 112 0.88 -2.65 -0.95
C ARG A 112 -0.28 -1.70 -1.28
N ARG A 113 -1.37 -2.23 -1.84
CA ARG A 113 -2.56 -1.44 -2.17
C ARG A 113 -3.18 -0.84 -0.90
N LEU A 114 -3.36 -1.63 0.16
CA LEU A 114 -3.83 -1.12 1.46
C LEU A 114 -2.93 -0.01 2.01
N VAL A 115 -1.60 -0.18 1.95
CA VAL A 115 -0.63 0.83 2.43
C VAL A 115 -0.76 2.16 1.66
N VAL A 116 -0.89 2.10 0.33
CA VAL A 116 -1.10 3.31 -0.50
C VAL A 116 -2.40 4.02 -0.10
N HIS A 117 -3.51 3.28 -0.01
CA HIS A 117 -4.82 3.88 0.26
C HIS A 117 -4.98 4.38 1.69
N ALA A 118 -4.24 3.83 2.65
CA ALA A 118 -4.15 4.38 3.99
C ALA A 118 -3.67 5.84 3.99
N SER A 119 -2.75 6.23 3.10
CA SER A 119 -2.29 7.61 2.96
C SER A 119 -3.10 8.44 1.95
N GLU A 120 -3.59 7.83 0.87
CA GLU A 120 -4.34 8.51 -0.19
C GLU A 120 -5.77 8.89 0.21
N ASP A 121 -6.49 7.96 0.83
CA ASP A 121 -7.95 8.05 1.03
C ASP A 121 -8.37 8.27 2.48
N ILE A 122 -7.50 7.93 3.45
CA ILE A 122 -7.74 8.11 4.88
C ILE A 122 -6.86 9.25 5.42
N GLY A 123 -5.55 9.20 5.15
CA GLY A 123 -4.62 10.27 5.45
C GLY A 123 -4.58 10.64 6.93
N MET A 124 -4.61 11.94 7.23
CA MET A 124 -4.55 12.43 8.61
C MET A 124 -5.92 12.38 9.32
N ALA A 125 -7.00 12.02 8.62
CA ALA A 125 -8.31 11.87 9.27
C ALA A 125 -8.33 10.65 10.21
N ASP A 126 -7.50 9.64 9.95
CA ASP A 126 -7.09 8.62 10.92
C ASP A 126 -5.60 8.26 10.74
N PRO A 127 -4.70 8.85 11.54
CA PRO A 127 -3.26 8.60 11.44
C PRO A 127 -2.83 7.15 11.75
N THR A 128 -3.71 6.34 12.35
CA THR A 128 -3.42 4.93 12.67
C THR A 128 -3.58 4.01 11.46
N ALA A 129 -4.28 4.47 10.41
CA ALA A 129 -4.57 3.70 9.21
C ALA A 129 -3.30 3.17 8.50
N LEU A 130 -2.28 4.02 8.35
CA LEU A 130 -1.01 3.63 7.73
C LEU A 130 -0.29 2.57 8.58
N GLN A 131 -0.31 2.72 9.91
CA GLN A 131 0.30 1.77 10.83
C GLN A 131 -0.40 0.41 10.75
N ALA A 132 -1.73 0.38 10.71
CA ALA A 132 -2.51 -0.84 10.55
C ALA A 132 -2.22 -1.55 9.21
N ALA A 133 -2.15 -0.80 8.11
CA ALA A 133 -1.84 -1.34 6.79
C ALA A 133 -0.40 -1.89 6.71
N VAL A 134 0.58 -1.19 7.29
CA VAL A 134 1.97 -1.66 7.37
C VAL A 134 2.10 -2.90 8.25
N ALA A 135 1.42 -2.93 9.40
CA ALA A 135 1.38 -4.09 10.27
C ALA A 135 0.76 -5.31 9.56
N ALA A 136 -0.31 -5.11 8.78
CA ALA A 136 -0.89 -6.15 7.96
C ALA A 136 0.08 -6.64 6.87
N SER A 137 0.79 -5.72 6.19
CA SER A 137 1.83 -6.08 5.22
C SER A 137 2.93 -6.95 5.85
N HIS A 138 3.40 -6.58 7.04
CA HIS A 138 4.40 -7.37 7.76
C HIS A 138 3.84 -8.72 8.18
N ALA A 139 2.62 -8.77 8.73
CA ALA A 139 1.97 -10.03 9.11
C ALA A 139 1.82 -10.99 7.92
N VAL A 140 1.43 -10.49 6.75
CA VAL A 140 1.35 -11.27 5.52
C VAL A 140 2.71 -11.85 5.12
N GLN A 141 3.78 -11.06 5.21
CA GLN A 141 5.13 -11.52 4.87
C GLN A 141 5.67 -12.52 5.88
N PHE A 142 5.40 -12.30 7.17
CA PHE A 142 5.91 -13.12 8.26
C PHE A 142 5.17 -14.44 8.41
N ILE A 143 3.84 -14.44 8.26
CA ILE A 143 2.98 -15.60 8.50
C ILE A 143 2.72 -16.37 7.19
N GLY A 144 2.53 -15.66 6.07
CA GLY A 144 2.09 -16.27 4.81
C GLY A 144 0.60 -16.58 4.74
N MET A 145 0.16 -17.15 3.62
CA MET A 145 -1.23 -17.57 3.37
C MET A 145 -1.40 -19.05 3.73
N PRO A 146 -2.59 -19.46 4.25
CA PRO A 146 -3.85 -18.71 4.26
C PRO A 146 -4.06 -17.75 5.45
N GLU A 147 -3.34 -17.85 6.55
CA GLU A 147 -3.57 -17.06 7.78
C GLU A 147 -3.40 -15.55 7.58
N GLY A 148 -2.50 -15.13 6.68
CA GLY A 148 -2.29 -13.73 6.29
C GLY A 148 -3.55 -13.02 5.77
N ARG A 149 -4.57 -13.77 5.31
CA ARG A 149 -5.87 -13.21 4.93
C ARG A 149 -6.55 -12.45 6.07
N LEU A 150 -6.33 -12.87 7.32
CA LEU A 150 -6.92 -12.24 8.50
C LEU A 150 -6.36 -10.83 8.70
N ALA A 151 -5.04 -10.66 8.53
CA ALA A 151 -4.39 -9.37 8.61
C ALA A 151 -4.83 -8.43 7.48
N LEU A 152 -4.96 -8.95 6.25
CA LEU A 152 -5.50 -8.19 5.11
C LEU A 152 -6.95 -7.75 5.35
N ALA A 153 -7.80 -8.66 5.86
CA ALA A 153 -9.20 -8.36 6.16
C ALA A 153 -9.32 -7.32 7.27
N GLN A 154 -8.54 -7.45 8.36
CA GLN A 154 -8.54 -6.49 9.45
C GLN A 154 -8.14 -5.09 8.99
N ALA A 155 -7.07 -4.96 8.21
CA ALA A 155 -6.66 -3.67 7.65
C ALA A 155 -7.73 -3.12 6.69
N THR A 156 -8.32 -3.97 5.85
CA THR A 156 -9.42 -3.56 4.95
C THR A 156 -10.60 -2.98 5.71
N ILE A 157 -11.05 -3.63 6.79
CA ILE A 157 -12.15 -3.17 7.62
C ILE A 157 -11.81 -1.83 8.27
N HIS A 158 -10.59 -1.70 8.81
CA HIS A 158 -10.12 -0.43 9.37
C HIS A 158 -10.18 0.68 8.33
N LEU A 159 -9.55 0.50 7.16
CA LEU A 159 -9.53 1.54 6.12
C LEU A 159 -10.93 1.89 5.60
N ALA A 160 -11.80 0.89 5.37
CA ALA A 160 -13.15 1.09 4.88
C ALA A 160 -14.03 1.83 5.91
N THR A 161 -13.86 1.58 7.21
CA THR A 161 -14.61 2.27 8.28
C THR A 161 -13.99 3.58 8.75
N ALA A 162 -12.73 3.86 8.42
CA ALA A 162 -12.04 5.08 8.84
C ALA A 162 -12.65 6.36 8.22
N PRO A 163 -12.58 7.51 8.91
CA PRO A 163 -12.86 8.81 8.33
C PRO A 163 -11.98 9.08 7.10
N LYS A 164 -12.56 9.56 6.00
CA LYS A 164 -11.86 9.74 4.72
C LYS A 164 -11.32 11.16 4.54
N SER A 165 -10.05 11.28 4.15
CA SER A 165 -9.42 12.54 3.74
C SER A 165 -8.37 12.27 2.67
N ASN A 166 -8.45 13.08 1.60
CA ASN A 166 -7.43 13.14 0.55
C ASN A 166 -6.47 14.34 0.74
N ALA A 167 -6.52 15.04 1.88
CA ALA A 167 -5.73 16.25 2.11
C ALA A 167 -4.20 16.01 2.05
N VAL A 168 -3.77 14.77 2.33
CA VAL A 168 -2.36 14.38 2.21
C VAL A 168 -1.93 14.33 0.74
N ILE A 169 -2.67 13.61 -0.11
CA ILE A 169 -2.32 13.48 -1.53
C ILE A 169 -2.47 14.81 -2.27
N THR A 170 -3.54 15.55 -2.03
CA THR A 170 -3.73 16.87 -2.67
C THR A 170 -2.65 17.86 -2.24
N GLY A 171 -2.24 17.83 -0.96
CA GLY A 171 -1.20 18.71 -0.45
C GLY A 171 0.19 18.43 -1.05
N ILE A 172 0.60 17.16 -1.14
CA ILE A 172 1.90 16.83 -1.75
C ILE A 172 1.89 17.05 -3.27
N ASP A 173 0.79 16.74 -3.95
CA ASP A 173 0.69 16.95 -5.40
C ASP A 173 0.71 18.44 -5.77
N ALA A 174 0.06 19.29 -4.98
CA ALA A 174 0.13 20.74 -5.16
C ALA A 174 1.57 21.26 -4.99
N ALA A 175 2.28 20.81 -3.95
CA ALA A 175 3.68 21.20 -3.74
C ALA A 175 4.60 20.70 -4.86
N LEU A 176 4.43 19.45 -5.30
CA LEU A 176 5.17 18.88 -6.44
C LEU A 176 4.87 19.62 -7.74
N SER A 177 3.63 20.06 -7.95
CA SER A 177 3.24 20.87 -9.10
C SER A 177 3.98 22.21 -9.11
N ASP A 178 4.02 22.92 -7.98
CA ASP A 178 4.72 24.20 -7.88
C ASP A 178 6.23 24.03 -8.14
N VAL A 179 6.86 22.97 -7.62
CA VAL A 179 8.26 22.65 -7.91
C VAL A 179 8.48 22.38 -9.40
N ARG A 180 7.63 21.58 -10.03
CA ARG A 180 7.71 21.28 -11.48
C ARG A 180 7.49 22.51 -12.35
N ALA A 181 6.70 23.47 -11.87
CA ALA A 181 6.48 24.76 -12.51
C ALA A 181 7.63 25.76 -12.31
N GLY A 182 8.69 25.39 -11.59
CA GLY A 182 9.86 26.24 -11.36
C GLY A 182 9.74 27.16 -10.14
N LEU A 183 8.73 26.98 -9.28
CA LEU A 183 8.54 27.77 -8.06
C LEU A 183 9.32 27.22 -6.85
N ALA A 184 10.39 26.46 -7.09
CA ALA A 184 11.19 25.88 -6.01
C ALA A 184 11.92 26.93 -5.15
N GLY A 185 12.22 28.11 -5.74
CA GLY A 185 12.94 29.20 -5.09
C GLY A 185 14.33 28.81 -4.55
N THR A 186 14.93 29.67 -3.74
CA THR A 186 16.13 29.30 -2.96
C THR A 186 15.79 29.14 -1.49
N VAL A 187 16.46 28.20 -0.81
CA VAL A 187 16.30 28.05 0.64
C VAL A 187 16.70 29.36 1.32
N PRO A 188 15.85 29.95 2.18
CA PRO A 188 16.19 31.16 2.93
C PRO A 188 17.51 31.02 3.71
N PRO A 189 18.41 32.03 3.71
CA PRO A 189 19.74 31.90 4.32
C PRO A 189 19.75 31.44 5.78
N HIS A 190 18.79 31.90 6.60
CA HIS A 190 18.66 31.51 8.00
C HIS A 190 18.24 30.04 8.20
N LEU A 191 17.82 29.32 7.15
CA LEU A 191 17.49 27.89 7.21
C LEU A 191 18.57 27.01 6.57
N ARG A 192 19.57 27.60 5.90
CA ARG A 192 20.69 26.85 5.29
C ARG A 192 21.59 26.28 6.37
N ASP A 193 22.27 25.19 6.05
CA ASP A 193 23.25 24.57 6.94
C ASP A 193 24.35 25.57 7.34
N GLY A 194 24.54 25.72 8.65
CA GLY A 194 25.53 26.58 9.29
C GLY A 194 26.80 25.86 9.73
N HIS A 195 26.88 24.54 9.60
CA HIS A 195 27.91 23.71 10.25
C HIS A 195 29.23 23.58 9.46
N TYR A 196 29.28 24.01 8.19
CA TYR A 196 30.47 23.85 7.36
C TYR A 196 31.39 25.09 7.37
N ALA A 197 32.68 24.86 7.09
CA ALA A 197 33.68 25.92 7.02
C ALA A 197 33.32 26.93 5.91
N GLY A 198 33.06 28.18 6.31
CA GLY A 198 32.64 29.25 5.39
C GLY A 198 31.15 29.61 5.46
N ALA A 199 30.32 28.83 6.13
CA ALA A 199 28.88 29.10 6.27
C ALA A 199 28.58 30.50 6.82
N LYS A 200 29.33 30.95 7.85
CA LYS A 200 29.22 32.32 8.39
C LYS A 200 29.55 33.40 7.36
N LYS A 201 30.55 33.18 6.49
CA LYS A 201 30.90 34.16 5.43
C LYS A 201 29.81 34.23 4.36
N LEU A 202 29.07 33.15 4.15
CA LEU A 202 27.96 33.04 3.19
C LEU A 202 26.61 33.47 3.77
N GLY A 203 26.56 33.89 5.04
CA GLY A 203 25.31 34.30 5.70
C GLY A 203 24.40 33.14 6.11
N ASN A 204 24.84 31.89 6.00
CA ASN A 204 24.02 30.73 6.34
C ASN A 204 23.77 30.62 7.84
N ALA A 205 22.57 30.15 8.20
CA ALA A 205 22.08 29.97 9.57
C ALA A 205 22.09 31.26 10.43
N GLN A 206 22.46 32.41 9.86
CA GLN A 206 22.41 33.69 10.56
C GLN A 206 20.95 34.14 10.68
N GLY A 207 20.52 34.47 11.89
CA GLY A 207 19.14 34.88 12.17
C GLY A 207 18.15 33.73 12.35
N TYR A 208 18.60 32.46 12.33
CA TYR A 208 17.73 31.34 12.67
C TYR A 208 17.21 31.48 14.11
N ARG A 209 15.89 31.40 14.26
CA ARG A 209 15.21 31.41 15.55
C ARG A 209 14.76 30.00 15.87
N TYR A 210 15.35 29.40 16.91
CA TYR A 210 15.02 28.06 17.35
C TYR A 210 13.67 28.02 18.08
N PRO A 211 12.64 27.32 17.57
CA PRO A 211 11.29 27.38 18.14
C PRO A 211 11.18 26.92 19.59
N HIS A 212 12.01 25.99 20.04
CA HIS A 212 11.98 25.50 21.42
C HIS A 212 12.55 26.50 22.45
N ASN A 213 13.11 27.64 22.01
CA ASN A 213 13.52 28.71 22.91
C ASN A 213 12.35 29.65 23.31
N VAL A 214 11.15 29.44 22.78
CA VAL A 214 9.94 30.15 23.22
C VAL A 214 8.95 29.17 23.87
N PRO A 215 8.18 29.58 24.90
CA PRO A 215 7.28 28.69 25.65
C PRO A 215 6.26 27.96 24.78
N GLU A 216 5.76 28.62 23.73
CA GLU A 216 4.74 28.08 22.84
C GLU A 216 5.30 27.02 21.87
N GLY A 217 6.62 26.89 21.76
CA GLY A 217 7.29 26.01 20.79
C GLY A 217 7.08 26.42 19.32
N VAL A 218 6.54 27.62 19.07
CA VAL A 218 6.25 28.17 17.75
C VAL A 218 6.46 29.68 17.78
N LEU A 219 7.08 30.24 16.74
CA LEU A 219 7.38 31.67 16.62
C LEU A 219 7.25 32.16 15.18
N ALA A 220 7.17 33.47 15.01
CA ALA A 220 7.18 34.11 13.70
C ALA A 220 8.57 33.96 13.03
N GLN A 221 8.60 33.25 11.90
CA GLN A 221 9.79 33.02 11.08
C GLN A 221 9.37 32.50 9.70
N GLN A 222 9.94 33.06 8.64
CA GLN A 222 9.73 32.56 7.29
C GLN A 222 10.41 31.20 7.12
N TYR A 223 9.64 30.20 6.67
CA TYR A 223 10.14 28.88 6.28
C TYR A 223 10.21 28.67 4.75
N PRO A 224 9.19 29.07 3.96
CA PRO A 224 9.26 28.90 2.51
C PRO A 224 10.24 29.92 1.87
N PRO A 225 10.73 29.64 0.65
CA PRO A 225 11.30 30.66 -0.24
C PRO A 225 10.37 31.85 -0.44
N ASP A 226 10.92 32.98 -0.85
CA ASP A 226 10.16 34.23 -1.05
C ASP A 226 8.99 34.05 -2.02
N GLU A 227 9.18 33.25 -3.07
CA GLU A 227 8.19 32.94 -4.10
C GLU A 227 6.98 32.16 -3.55
N LEU A 228 7.12 31.51 -2.39
CA LEU A 228 6.11 30.64 -1.80
C LEU A 228 5.56 31.17 -0.47
N VAL A 229 5.92 32.39 -0.06
CA VAL A 229 5.34 33.03 1.13
C VAL A 229 3.82 33.17 0.97
N GLY A 230 3.08 32.68 1.97
CA GLY A 230 1.61 32.69 1.96
C GLY A 230 0.95 31.50 1.26
N ARG A 231 1.73 30.63 0.58
CA ARG A 231 1.19 29.41 -0.03
C ARG A 231 0.79 28.40 1.04
N ASP A 232 -0.41 27.85 0.90
CA ASP A 232 -0.95 26.78 1.73
C ASP A 232 -1.15 25.52 0.87
N TYR A 233 -0.51 24.41 1.27
CA TYR A 233 -0.66 23.12 0.58
C TYR A 233 -1.60 22.16 1.32
N TYR A 234 -1.44 22.06 2.63
CA TYR A 234 -2.24 21.14 3.45
C TYR A 234 -3.52 21.81 3.95
N GLU A 235 -4.68 21.32 3.53
CA GLU A 235 -5.99 21.81 3.96
C GLU A 235 -6.71 20.69 4.73
N PRO A 236 -6.63 20.67 6.08
CA PRO A 236 -7.27 19.62 6.87
C PRO A 236 -8.79 19.63 6.69
N THR A 237 -9.40 18.45 6.59
CA THR A 237 -10.85 18.31 6.56
C THR A 237 -11.45 18.40 7.98
N GLN A 238 -12.78 18.37 8.06
CA GLN A 238 -13.51 18.31 9.33
C GLN A 238 -13.82 16.87 9.80
N ARG A 239 -13.05 15.88 9.31
CA ARG A 239 -13.31 14.46 9.56
C ARG A 239 -12.25 13.86 10.47
N GLY A 240 -12.69 12.95 11.34
CA GLY A 240 -11.80 12.22 12.25
C GLY A 240 -10.85 13.12 13.04
N ALA A 241 -9.58 12.76 13.09
CA ALA A 241 -8.52 13.50 13.78
C ALA A 241 -8.19 14.86 13.12
N GLU A 242 -8.53 15.05 11.84
CA GLU A 242 -8.29 16.33 11.17
C GLU A 242 -9.14 17.47 11.71
N ARG A 243 -10.25 17.23 12.44
CA ARG A 243 -10.99 18.32 13.10
C ARG A 243 -10.10 19.18 13.99
N THR A 244 -9.27 18.53 14.81
CA THR A 244 -8.31 19.22 15.67
C THR A 244 -7.26 19.95 14.84
N LEU A 245 -6.84 19.39 13.70
CA LEU A 245 -5.90 20.03 12.78
C LEU A 245 -6.52 21.22 12.05
N ALA A 246 -7.79 21.17 11.69
CA ALA A 246 -8.53 22.25 11.04
C ALA A 246 -8.61 23.48 11.95
N GLU A 247 -8.59 23.31 13.26
CA GLU A 247 -8.47 24.40 14.23
C GLU A 247 -7.01 24.83 14.48
N ARG A 248 -6.08 23.86 14.54
CA ARG A 248 -4.69 24.10 14.93
C ARG A 248 -3.86 24.70 13.81
N VAL A 249 -3.98 24.22 12.59
CA VAL A 249 -3.16 24.64 11.44
C VAL A 249 -3.31 26.13 11.13
N PRO A 250 -4.52 26.72 11.08
CA PRO A 250 -4.67 28.16 10.89
C PRO A 250 -4.05 28.99 12.02
N LYS A 251 -4.14 28.53 13.28
CA LYS A 251 -3.49 29.19 14.43
C LYS A 251 -1.96 29.17 14.28
N LEU A 252 -1.39 28.01 13.90
CA LEU A 252 0.04 27.89 13.63
C LEU A 252 0.47 28.82 12.49
N ARG A 253 -0.28 28.86 11.39
CA ARG A 253 0.01 29.76 10.25
C ARG A 253 0.06 31.21 10.68
N ARG A 254 -0.92 31.70 11.44
CA ARG A 254 -0.92 33.08 11.95
C ARG A 254 0.32 33.38 12.77
N THR A 255 0.66 32.52 13.74
CA THR A 255 1.87 32.71 14.58
C THR A 255 3.15 32.69 13.74
N ILE A 256 3.29 31.75 12.81
CA ILE A 256 4.47 31.59 11.95
C ILE A 256 4.63 32.78 11.00
N ARG A 257 3.52 33.31 10.47
CA ARG A 257 3.47 34.44 9.54
C ARG A 257 3.50 35.81 10.23
N GLY A 258 3.43 35.84 11.57
CA GLY A 258 3.39 37.10 12.33
C GLY A 258 2.06 37.86 12.19
N GLU A 259 0.98 37.16 11.82
CA GLU A 259 -0.36 37.73 11.75
C GLU A 259 -0.95 37.83 13.16
N LYS A 260 -1.57 38.98 13.46
CA LYS A 260 -2.20 39.27 14.76
C LYS A 260 -3.55 38.57 14.90
#